data_AF-F0FYB6-F1
#
_entry.id   AF-F0FYB6-F1
#
_cell.length_a   1.000
_cell.length_b   1.000
_cell.length_c   1.000
_cell.angle_alpha   90.00
_cell.angle_beta   90.00
_cell.angle_gamma   90.00
#
_symmetry.space_group_name_H-M   'P 1'
#
loop_
_entity.id
_entity.type
_entity.pdbx_description
1 polymer ?
#
loop_
_entity_poly.entity_id
_entity_poly.type
_entity_poly.pdbx_seq_one_letter_code
_entity_poly.pdbx_strand_id
1 'polypeptide(L)'
;GIACSRVAAVRAIVMPVLNIVQTIPSIAMYGLMMAPLGLLAAHVPLAAALGIRGIGVAPAALALFLYSLLPIASSVAVGLAQVPPHVTEAARAMSMTRAQRLLCVDLVLALPVILSGVRIVLVQNIGLTAVAALIGGGGFGTFIFQGIGQSAADLVLLGAIPTIALALMAAVVFEAATSLAKGRAG
;
A
#
# COMPACT_ATOMS: atom_id res chain seq x y z
N GLY A 1 -0.08 -10.64 6.08
CA GLY A 1 0.74 -11.37 5.10
C GLY A 1 1.18 -12.72 5.65
N ILE A 2 2.33 -12.78 6.33
CA ILE A 2 2.94 -14.04 6.82
C ILE A 2 2.01 -14.82 7.76
N ALA A 3 1.34 -14.16 8.70
CA ALA A 3 0.37 -14.82 9.57
C ALA A 3 -0.83 -15.40 8.80
N CYS A 4 -1.31 -14.69 7.76
CA CYS A 4 -2.40 -15.13 6.90
C CYS A 4 -2.02 -16.34 6.03
N SER A 5 -0.73 -16.52 5.68
CA SER A 5 -0.31 -17.71 4.92
C SER A 5 -0.14 -18.95 5.80
N ARG A 6 0.15 -18.76 7.10
CA ARG A 6 0.41 -19.87 8.03
C ARG A 6 -0.82 -20.34 8.80
N VAL A 7 -1.77 -19.43 9.09
CA VAL A 7 -2.92 -19.73 9.95
C VAL A 7 -4.20 -19.47 9.17
N ALA A 8 -4.93 -20.56 8.84
CA ALA A 8 -6.17 -20.49 8.09
C ALA A 8 -7.23 -19.61 8.77
N ALA A 9 -7.32 -19.65 10.11
CA ALA A 9 -8.23 -18.80 10.88
C ALA A 9 -7.89 -17.31 10.74
N VAL A 10 -6.60 -16.94 10.82
CA VAL A 10 -6.16 -15.55 10.60
C VAL A 10 -6.49 -15.11 9.18
N ARG A 11 -6.27 -15.97 8.17
CA ARG A 11 -6.64 -15.67 6.78
C ARG A 11 -8.13 -15.44 6.63
N ALA A 12 -8.95 -16.31 7.23
CA ALA A 12 -10.41 -16.28 7.15
C ALA A 12 -11.03 -15.04 7.80
N ILE A 13 -10.33 -14.40 8.76
CA ILE A 13 -10.79 -13.16 9.39
C ILE A 13 -10.18 -11.94 8.70
N VAL A 14 -8.86 -11.91 8.56
CA VAL A 14 -8.13 -10.72 8.10
C VAL A 14 -8.43 -10.41 6.64
N MET A 15 -8.46 -11.41 5.74
CA MET A 15 -8.67 -11.13 4.31
C MET A 15 -10.05 -10.54 4.01
N PRO A 16 -11.16 -11.07 4.56
CA PRO A 16 -12.46 -10.42 4.40
C PRO A 16 -12.54 -9.01 4.99
N VAL A 17 -11.98 -8.78 6.18
CA VAL A 17 -11.94 -7.44 6.79
C VAL A 17 -11.20 -6.45 5.89
N LEU A 18 -10.02 -6.84 5.39
CA LEU A 18 -9.25 -6.01 4.46
C LEU A 18 -9.95 -5.85 3.10
N ASN A 19 -10.79 -6.80 2.69
CA ASN A 19 -11.63 -6.68 1.50
C ASN A 19 -12.71 -5.62 1.68
N ILE A 20 -13.39 -5.60 2.84
CA ILE A 20 -14.40 -4.58 3.17
C ILE A 20 -13.81 -3.18 3.10
N VAL A 21 -12.57 -2.98 3.57
CA VAL A 21 -11.88 -1.69 3.46
C VAL A 21 -11.77 -1.24 1.99
N GLN A 22 -11.49 -2.16 1.08
CA GLN A 22 -11.32 -1.87 -0.35
C GLN A 22 -12.64 -1.73 -1.13
N THR A 23 -13.77 -2.16 -0.58
CA THR A 23 -15.09 -1.94 -1.20
C THR A 23 -15.65 -0.55 -0.92
N ILE A 24 -15.16 0.12 0.12
CA ILE A 24 -15.50 1.52 0.41
C ILE A 24 -14.88 2.39 -0.70
N PRO A 25 -15.61 3.36 -1.28
CA PRO A 25 -15.02 4.33 -2.21
C PRO A 25 -13.97 5.20 -1.52
N SER A 26 -12.86 5.53 -2.19
CA SER A 26 -11.73 6.25 -1.58
C SER A 26 -12.11 7.60 -0.96
N ILE A 27 -12.95 8.38 -1.65
CA ILE A 27 -13.49 9.65 -1.13
C ILE A 27 -14.26 9.44 0.19
N ALA A 28 -15.07 8.39 0.27
CA ALA A 28 -15.81 8.06 1.48
C ALA A 28 -14.87 7.60 2.60
N MET A 29 -13.86 6.79 2.30
CA MET A 29 -12.84 6.41 3.30
C MET A 29 -12.14 7.65 3.86
N TYR A 30 -11.72 8.58 3.00
CA TYR A 30 -11.08 9.82 3.44
C TYR A 30 -11.99 10.64 4.36
N GLY A 31 -13.28 10.75 4.03
CA GLY A 31 -14.30 11.37 4.89
C GLY A 31 -14.47 10.66 6.23
N LEU A 32 -14.53 9.31 6.22
CA LEU A 32 -14.64 8.49 7.44
C LEU A 32 -13.46 8.66 8.38
N MET A 33 -12.25 8.91 7.86
CA MET A 33 -11.06 9.16 8.69
C MET A 33 -11.08 10.54 9.36
N MET A 34 -11.87 11.49 8.87
CA MET A 34 -11.87 12.86 9.41
C MET A 34 -12.33 12.94 10.87
N ALA A 35 -13.46 12.29 11.19
CA ALA A 35 -14.05 12.37 12.51
C ALA A 35 -13.18 11.70 13.60
N PRO A 36 -12.70 10.44 13.43
CA PRO A 36 -11.82 9.80 14.42
C PRO A 36 -10.52 10.56 14.65
N LEU A 37 -9.87 11.04 13.59
CA LEU A 37 -8.61 11.77 13.71
C LEU A 37 -8.81 13.18 14.28
N GLY A 38 -9.93 13.84 13.97
CA GLY A 38 -10.31 15.10 14.59
C GLY A 38 -10.54 14.97 16.10
N LEU A 39 -11.25 13.93 16.52
CA LEU A 39 -11.44 13.61 17.94
C LEU A 39 -10.12 13.29 18.64
N LEU A 40 -9.26 12.47 18.01
CA LEU A 40 -7.94 12.16 18.56
C LEU A 40 -7.10 13.42 18.77
N ALA A 41 -7.08 14.33 17.79
CA ALA A 41 -6.36 15.58 17.88
C ALA A 41 -6.91 16.50 18.99
N ALA A 42 -8.22 16.50 19.20
CA ALA A 42 -8.88 17.30 20.23
C ALA A 42 -8.58 16.80 21.66
N HIS A 43 -8.45 15.48 21.84
CA HIS A 43 -8.27 14.87 23.17
C HIS A 43 -6.82 14.52 23.52
N VAL A 44 -5.92 14.47 22.52
CA VAL A 44 -4.52 14.10 22.73
C VAL A 44 -3.62 15.23 22.21
N PRO A 45 -3.12 16.13 23.07
CA PRO A 45 -2.29 17.26 22.67
C PRO A 45 -1.02 16.85 21.91
N LEU A 46 -0.43 15.70 22.26
CA LEU A 46 0.72 15.13 21.55
C LEU A 46 0.38 14.78 20.09
N ALA A 47 -0.82 14.23 19.83
CA ALA A 47 -1.25 13.89 18.48
C ALA A 47 -1.41 15.15 17.63
N ALA A 48 -2.00 16.21 18.20
CA ALA A 48 -2.10 17.51 17.54
C ALA A 48 -0.72 18.13 17.27
N ALA A 49 0.22 18.03 18.22
CA ALA A 49 1.59 18.51 18.05
C ALA A 49 2.36 17.76 16.94
N LEU A 50 2.03 16.48 16.72
CA LEU A 50 2.54 15.67 15.61
C LEU A 50 1.85 15.95 14.27
N GLY A 51 0.94 16.93 14.21
CA GLY A 51 0.22 17.32 13.00
C GLY A 51 -0.95 16.41 12.64
N ILE A 52 -1.40 15.54 13.54
CA ILE A 52 -2.61 14.74 13.33
C ILE A 52 -3.81 15.66 13.45
N ARG A 53 -4.62 15.70 12.40
CA ARG A 53 -5.83 16.52 12.29
C ARG A 53 -6.90 15.74 11.54
N GLY A 54 -8.16 16.16 11.69
CA GLY A 54 -9.27 15.57 10.95
C GLY A 54 -9.25 15.85 9.45
N ILE A 55 -8.46 16.81 8.97
CA ILE A 55 -8.29 17.11 7.55
C ILE A 55 -6.80 17.18 7.22
N GLY A 56 -6.44 16.88 5.97
CA GLY A 56 -5.08 16.99 5.49
C GLY A 56 -4.36 15.66 5.28
N VAL A 57 -3.05 15.68 5.49
CA VAL A 57 -2.16 14.55 5.18
C VAL A 57 -2.41 13.34 6.09
N ALA A 58 -2.77 13.54 7.36
CA ALA A 58 -2.98 12.45 8.32
C ALA A 58 -4.12 11.48 7.90
N PRO A 59 -5.36 11.94 7.63
CA PRO A 59 -6.42 11.05 7.13
C PRO A 59 -6.09 10.45 5.76
N ALA A 60 -5.43 11.20 4.88
CA ALA A 60 -4.97 10.70 3.59
C ALA A 60 -4.00 9.52 3.74
N ALA A 61 -2.95 9.70 4.54
CA ALA A 61 -1.92 8.70 4.78
C ALA A 61 -2.50 7.44 5.45
N LEU A 62 -3.39 7.61 6.43
CA LEU A 62 -4.02 6.47 7.10
C LEU A 62 -4.91 5.68 6.15
N ALA A 63 -5.73 6.34 5.33
CA ALA A 63 -6.54 5.65 4.33
C ALA A 63 -5.66 4.96 3.28
N LEU A 64 -4.63 5.62 2.73
CA LEU A 64 -3.68 4.99 1.80
C LEU A 64 -3.02 3.76 2.42
N PHE A 65 -2.63 3.83 3.68
CA PHE A 65 -2.11 2.69 4.43
C PHE A 65 -3.13 1.55 4.50
N LEU A 66 -4.38 1.82 4.85
CA LEU A 66 -5.45 0.82 4.90
C LEU A 66 -5.71 0.16 3.55
N TYR A 67 -5.76 0.93 2.45
CA TYR A 67 -5.90 0.39 1.09
C TYR A 67 -4.69 -0.45 0.68
N SER A 68 -3.50 -0.12 1.18
CA SER A 68 -2.27 -0.86 0.93
C SER A 68 -2.24 -2.22 1.65
N LEU A 69 -2.99 -2.40 2.75
CA LEU A 69 -2.92 -3.61 3.55
C LEU A 69 -3.38 -4.86 2.78
N LEU A 70 -4.50 -4.79 2.05
CA LEU A 70 -5.03 -5.96 1.35
C LEU A 70 -4.07 -6.45 0.25
N PRO A 71 -3.64 -5.61 -0.70
CA PRO A 71 -2.79 -6.08 -1.78
C PRO A 71 -1.43 -6.57 -1.25
N ILE A 72 -0.80 -5.88 -0.29
CA ILE A 72 0.46 -6.35 0.32
C ILE A 72 0.25 -7.68 1.04
N ALA A 73 -0.78 -7.81 1.88
CA ALA A 73 -1.04 -9.04 2.59
C ALA A 73 -1.33 -10.21 1.63
N SER A 74 -2.07 -9.93 0.55
CA SER A 74 -2.38 -10.89 -0.51
C SER A 74 -1.13 -11.32 -1.26
N SER A 75 -0.29 -10.38 -1.72
CA SER A 75 0.96 -10.69 -2.42
C SER A 75 1.93 -11.51 -1.57
N VAL A 76 2.02 -11.22 -0.27
CA VAL A 76 2.80 -12.06 0.67
C VAL A 76 2.20 -13.46 0.81
N ALA A 77 0.87 -13.57 0.93
CA ALA A 77 0.22 -14.87 1.09
C ALA A 77 0.35 -15.74 -0.17
N VAL A 78 0.14 -15.15 -1.34
CA VAL A 78 0.31 -15.81 -2.65
C VAL A 78 1.77 -16.19 -2.87
N GLY A 79 2.71 -15.28 -2.63
CA GLY A 79 4.15 -15.54 -2.82
C GLY A 79 4.64 -16.70 -1.95
N LEU A 80 4.22 -16.76 -0.68
CA LEU A 80 4.58 -17.87 0.21
C LEU A 80 3.90 -19.19 -0.19
N ALA A 81 2.71 -19.15 -0.77
CA ALA A 81 2.01 -20.34 -1.27
C ALA A 81 2.64 -20.90 -2.56
N GLN A 82 3.40 -20.10 -3.29
CA GLN A 82 4.11 -20.50 -4.52
C GLN A 82 5.48 -21.16 -4.26
N VAL A 83 5.94 -21.20 -3.00
CA VAL A 83 7.19 -21.88 -2.64
C VAL A 83 7.05 -23.39 -2.88
N PRO A 84 7.92 -24.02 -3.71
CA PRO A 84 7.77 -25.43 -4.03
C PRO A 84 7.88 -26.35 -2.81
N PRO A 85 7.03 -27.37 -2.65
CA PRO A 85 7.06 -28.26 -1.49
C PRO A 85 8.43 -28.92 -1.26
N HIS A 86 9.09 -29.37 -2.33
CA HIS A 86 10.39 -30.03 -2.27
C HIS A 86 11.49 -29.14 -1.66
N VAL A 87 11.44 -27.82 -1.89
CA VAL A 87 12.37 -26.87 -1.26
C VAL A 87 12.14 -26.81 0.24
N THR A 88 10.88 -26.83 0.67
CA THR A 88 10.55 -26.79 2.10
C THR A 88 10.89 -28.09 2.82
N GLU A 89 10.86 -29.23 2.12
CA GLU A 89 11.29 -30.54 2.63
C GLU A 89 12.82 -30.60 2.75
N ALA A 90 13.55 -30.14 1.73
CA ALA A 90 15.01 -30.02 1.76
C ALA A 90 15.48 -29.14 2.92
N ALA A 91 14.85 -27.98 3.12
CA ALA A 91 15.18 -27.10 4.26
C ALA A 91 14.95 -27.78 5.62
N ARG A 92 13.93 -28.65 5.75
CA ARG A 92 13.72 -29.45 6.97
C ARG A 92 14.79 -30.53 7.14
N ALA A 93 15.18 -31.20 6.06
CA ALA A 93 16.25 -32.20 6.07
C ALA A 93 17.60 -31.58 6.49
N MET A 94 17.83 -30.31 6.15
CA MET A 94 18.99 -29.54 6.60
C MET A 94 18.87 -29.02 8.05
N SER A 95 17.89 -29.49 8.83
CA SER A 95 17.66 -29.09 10.23
C SER A 95 17.39 -27.58 10.44
N MET A 96 16.93 -26.87 9.40
CA MET A 96 16.62 -25.44 9.54
C MET A 96 15.42 -25.23 10.47
N THR A 97 15.55 -24.27 11.39
CA THR A 97 14.43 -23.83 12.23
C THR A 97 13.34 -23.15 11.38
N ARG A 98 12.12 -23.05 11.93
CA ARG A 98 10.99 -22.38 11.24
C ARG A 98 11.26 -20.91 10.91
N ALA A 99 12.08 -20.24 11.70
CA ALA A 99 12.47 -18.84 11.50
C ALA A 99 13.56 -18.75 10.41
N GLN A 100 14.58 -19.60 10.46
CA GLN A 100 15.60 -19.67 9.41
C GLN A 100 15.01 -20.01 8.05
N ARG A 101 14.14 -21.03 7.97
CA ARG A 101 13.46 -21.39 6.72
C ARG A 101 12.63 -20.21 6.18
N LEU A 102 11.91 -19.51 7.06
CA LEU A 102 11.10 -18.37 6.64
C LEU A 102 11.95 -17.25 6.04
N LEU A 103 13.00 -16.84 6.77
CA LEU A 103 13.80 -15.66 6.43
C LEU A 103 14.76 -15.95 5.27
N CYS A 104 15.35 -17.13 5.23
CA CYS A 104 16.41 -17.47 4.28
C CYS A 104 15.91 -18.20 3.02
N VAL A 105 14.72 -18.82 3.06
CA VAL A 105 14.21 -19.65 1.94
C VAL A 105 12.85 -19.14 1.48
N ASP A 106 11.82 -19.27 2.33
CA ASP A 106 10.43 -19.01 1.93
C ASP A 106 10.24 -17.55 1.48
N LEU A 107 10.76 -16.56 2.24
CA LEU A 107 10.66 -15.14 1.88
C LEU A 107 11.52 -14.76 0.68
N VAL A 108 12.69 -15.35 0.51
CA VAL A 108 13.58 -15.07 -0.62
C VAL A 108 12.91 -15.52 -1.93
N LEU A 109 12.32 -16.72 -1.94
CA LEU A 109 11.59 -17.24 -3.09
C LEU A 109 10.27 -16.51 -3.34
N ALA A 110 9.60 -16.04 -2.29
CA ALA A 110 8.36 -15.25 -2.40
C ALA A 110 8.62 -13.78 -2.80
N LEU A 111 9.85 -13.29 -2.65
CA LEU A 111 10.20 -11.87 -2.82
C LEU A 111 9.77 -11.29 -4.18
N PRO A 112 9.94 -11.96 -5.34
CA PRO A 112 9.50 -11.43 -6.63
C PRO A 112 8.01 -11.08 -6.67
N VAL A 113 7.18 -11.89 -6.02
CA VAL A 113 5.72 -11.72 -5.97
C VAL A 113 5.35 -10.60 -5.01
N ILE A 114 6.03 -10.55 -3.85
CA ILE A 114 5.85 -9.47 -2.87
C ILE A 114 6.20 -8.12 -3.50
N LEU A 115 7.32 -8.03 -4.20
CA LEU A 115 7.77 -6.82 -4.89
C LEU A 115 6.79 -6.40 -5.99
N SER A 116 6.22 -7.35 -6.74
CA SER A 116 5.14 -7.03 -7.69
C SER A 116 3.93 -6.40 -6.99
N GLY A 117 3.55 -6.92 -5.83
CA GLY A 117 2.51 -6.34 -4.97
C GLY A 117 2.83 -4.92 -4.51
N VAL A 118 4.06 -4.68 -4.07
CA VAL A 118 4.54 -3.34 -3.65
C VAL A 118 4.46 -2.36 -4.82
N ARG A 119 4.86 -2.76 -6.04
CA ARG A 119 4.75 -1.93 -7.24
C ARG A 119 3.29 -1.53 -7.52
N ILE A 120 2.36 -2.47 -7.42
CA ILE A 120 0.93 -2.21 -7.63
C ILE A 120 0.44 -1.18 -6.61
N VAL A 121 0.76 -1.37 -5.33
CA VAL A 121 0.37 -0.45 -4.25
C VAL A 121 1.01 0.93 -4.41
N LEU A 122 2.26 1.00 -4.85
CA LEU A 122 2.96 2.25 -5.11
C LEU A 122 2.20 3.10 -6.15
N VAL A 123 1.88 2.50 -7.29
CA VAL A 123 1.15 3.17 -8.38
C VAL A 123 -0.27 3.53 -7.94
N GLN A 124 -0.96 2.60 -7.26
CA GLN A 124 -2.28 2.82 -6.70
C GLN A 124 -2.29 4.02 -5.73
N ASN A 125 -1.32 4.09 -4.82
CA ASN A 125 -1.23 5.16 -3.83
C ASN A 125 -0.94 6.51 -4.47
N ILE A 126 -0.15 6.59 -5.54
CA ILE A 126 0.07 7.85 -6.27
C ILE A 126 -1.27 8.35 -6.84
N GLY A 127 -2.06 7.47 -7.46
CA GLY A 127 -3.39 7.83 -7.97
C GLY A 127 -4.36 8.25 -6.87
N LEU A 128 -4.41 7.49 -5.77
CA LEU A 128 -5.27 7.80 -4.62
C LEU A 128 -4.85 9.09 -3.91
N THR A 129 -3.56 9.41 -3.86
CA THR A 129 -3.05 10.67 -3.29
C THR A 129 -3.56 11.88 -4.06
N ALA A 130 -3.74 11.77 -5.38
CA ALA A 130 -4.36 12.85 -6.15
C ALA A 130 -5.80 13.12 -5.66
N VAL A 131 -6.58 12.06 -5.39
CA VAL A 131 -7.94 12.17 -4.82
C VAL A 131 -7.91 12.77 -3.42
N ALA A 132 -6.90 12.45 -2.61
CA ALA A 132 -6.75 12.97 -1.26
C ALA A 132 -6.59 14.50 -1.19
N ALA A 133 -6.29 15.17 -2.29
CA ALA A 133 -6.31 16.64 -2.34
C ALA A 133 -7.68 17.24 -1.98
N LEU A 134 -8.79 16.53 -2.21
CA LEU A 134 -10.15 16.94 -1.82
C LEU A 134 -10.30 17.18 -0.31
N ILE A 135 -9.53 16.45 0.50
CA ILE A 135 -9.59 16.52 1.96
C ILE A 135 -8.43 17.33 2.55
N GLY A 136 -7.74 18.11 1.72
CA GLY A 136 -6.59 18.92 2.12
C GLY A 136 -5.25 18.18 2.11
N GLY A 137 -5.17 16.99 1.49
CA GLY A 137 -3.92 16.22 1.37
C GLY A 137 -2.83 16.91 0.53
N GLY A 138 -3.21 17.91 -0.29
CA GLY A 138 -2.29 18.70 -1.12
C GLY A 138 -1.80 17.98 -2.39
N GLY A 139 -0.65 18.42 -2.91
CA GLY A 139 -0.01 17.86 -4.10
C GLY A 139 -0.68 18.26 -5.42
N PHE A 140 -0.33 17.56 -6.50
CA PHE A 140 -0.85 17.85 -7.85
C PHE A 140 -2.36 17.68 -7.98
N GLY A 141 -2.98 16.85 -7.12
CA GLY A 141 -4.43 16.69 -7.06
C GLY A 141 -5.17 18.01 -6.77
N THR A 142 -4.53 18.97 -6.10
CA THR A 142 -5.14 20.29 -5.83
C THR A 142 -5.47 21.01 -7.13
N PHE A 143 -4.59 20.97 -8.14
CA PHE A 143 -4.85 21.58 -9.44
C PHE A 143 -5.95 20.84 -10.21
N ILE A 144 -6.02 19.51 -10.09
CA ILE A 144 -7.09 18.71 -10.70
C ILE A 144 -8.45 19.17 -10.19
N PHE A 145 -8.64 19.23 -8.88
CA PHE A 145 -9.94 19.58 -8.30
C PHE A 145 -10.29 21.06 -8.44
N GLN A 146 -9.29 21.96 -8.36
CA GLN A 146 -9.50 23.37 -8.68
C GLN A 146 -9.96 23.55 -10.13
N GLY A 147 -9.34 22.80 -11.07
CA GLY A 147 -9.65 22.91 -12.49
C GLY A 147 -11.05 22.40 -12.81
N ILE A 148 -11.46 21.29 -12.17
CA ILE A 148 -12.84 20.80 -12.23
C ILE A 148 -13.81 21.86 -11.69
N GLY A 149 -13.53 22.43 -10.51
CA GLY A 149 -14.38 23.45 -9.89
C GLY A 149 -14.50 24.74 -10.71
N GLN A 150 -13.47 25.09 -11.47
CA GLN A 150 -13.43 26.28 -12.33
C GLN A 150 -13.77 25.99 -13.80
N SER A 151 -14.06 24.73 -14.15
CA SER A 151 -14.19 24.29 -15.54
C SER A 151 -12.99 24.69 -16.43
N ALA A 152 -11.79 24.72 -15.84
CA ALA A 152 -10.53 25.12 -16.44
C ALA A 152 -9.72 23.86 -16.79
N ALA A 153 -9.83 23.42 -18.05
CA ALA A 153 -9.22 22.17 -18.51
C ALA A 153 -7.68 22.21 -18.47
N ASP A 154 -7.10 23.37 -18.70
CA ASP A 154 -5.67 23.66 -18.53
C ASP A 154 -5.18 23.37 -17.11
N LEU A 155 -5.93 23.80 -16.10
CA LEU A 155 -5.60 23.55 -14.69
C LEU A 155 -5.76 22.06 -14.32
N VAL A 156 -6.77 21.38 -14.88
CA VAL A 156 -6.93 19.92 -14.72
C VAL A 156 -5.71 19.19 -15.29
N LEU A 157 -5.28 19.55 -16.49
CA LEU A 157 -4.11 18.96 -17.15
C LEU A 157 -2.82 19.25 -16.38
N LEU A 158 -2.67 20.46 -15.82
CA LEU A 158 -1.54 20.85 -14.97
C LEU A 158 -1.38 19.93 -13.76
N GLY A 159 -2.47 19.42 -13.19
CA GLY A 159 -2.42 18.43 -12.11
C GLY A 159 -2.31 16.98 -12.60
N ALA A 160 -3.07 16.61 -13.63
CA ALA A 160 -3.18 15.23 -14.10
C ALA A 160 -1.90 14.72 -14.76
N ILE A 161 -1.29 15.52 -15.66
CA ILE A 161 -0.09 15.12 -16.40
C ILE A 161 1.09 14.78 -15.47
N PRO A 162 1.52 15.65 -14.54
CA PRO A 162 2.63 15.32 -13.65
C PRO A 162 2.30 14.17 -12.70
N THR A 163 1.04 14.01 -12.29
CA THR A 163 0.60 12.86 -11.48
C THR A 163 0.77 11.55 -12.23
N ILE A 164 0.32 11.48 -13.49
CA ILE A 164 0.48 10.30 -14.36
C ILE A 164 1.96 10.04 -14.62
N ALA A 165 2.73 11.08 -14.94
CA ALA A 165 4.17 10.96 -15.16
C ALA A 165 4.89 10.39 -13.92
N LEU A 166 4.55 10.87 -12.72
CA LEU A 166 5.10 10.37 -11.46
C LEU A 166 4.73 8.90 -11.23
N ALA A 167 3.48 8.51 -11.50
CA ALA A 167 3.04 7.12 -11.36
C ALA A 167 3.81 6.17 -12.28
N LEU A 168 3.97 6.55 -13.55
CA LEU A 168 4.73 5.78 -14.55
C LEU A 168 6.22 5.73 -14.20
N MET A 169 6.82 6.87 -13.85
CA MET A 169 8.21 6.93 -13.42
C MET A 169 8.46 6.02 -12.21
N ALA A 170 7.61 6.10 -11.18
CA ALA A 170 7.71 5.28 -9.99
C ALA A 170 7.62 3.78 -10.33
N ALA A 171 6.70 3.39 -11.23
CA ALA A 171 6.58 2.02 -11.68
C ALA A 171 7.86 1.51 -12.38
N VAL A 172 8.39 2.30 -13.32
CA VAL A 172 9.59 1.96 -14.11
C VAL A 172 10.83 1.90 -13.22
N VAL A 173 11.04 2.90 -12.36
CA VAL A 173 12.17 2.94 -11.43
C VAL A 173 12.12 1.77 -10.46
N PHE A 174 10.94 1.44 -9.93
CA PHE A 174 10.78 0.29 -9.06
C PHE A 174 11.11 -1.01 -9.79
N GLU A 175 10.59 -1.21 -11.00
CA GLU A 175 10.88 -2.39 -11.81
C GLU A 175 12.37 -2.53 -12.12
N ALA A 176 13.03 -1.46 -12.55
CA ALA A 176 14.48 -1.42 -12.78
C ALA A 176 15.28 -1.74 -11.52
N ALA A 177 14.89 -1.19 -10.36
CA ALA A 177 15.56 -1.49 -9.09
C ALA A 177 15.43 -2.99 -8.73
N THR A 178 14.25 -3.59 -8.96
CA THR A 178 14.03 -5.00 -8.66
C THR A 178 14.71 -5.96 -9.65
N SER A 179 14.87 -5.58 -10.92
CA SER A 179 15.58 -6.39 -11.91
C SER A 179 17.09 -6.42 -11.64
N LEU A 180 17.68 -5.27 -11.26
CA LEU A 180 19.08 -5.19 -10.83
C LEU A 180 19.36 -5.98 -9.55
N ALA A 181 18.41 -6.01 -8.61
CA ALA A 181 18.53 -6.81 -7.40
C ALA A 181 18.48 -8.33 -7.68
N LYS A 182 17.67 -8.77 -8.66
CA LYS A 182 17.62 -10.17 -9.08
C LYS A 182 18.86 -10.60 -9.87
N GLY A 183 19.39 -9.74 -10.74
CA GLY A 183 20.58 -10.02 -11.56
C GLY A 183 21.90 -10.15 -10.79
N ARG A 184 21.92 -9.81 -9.49
CA ARG A 184 23.06 -10.01 -8.59
C ARG A 184 23.00 -11.32 -7.77
N ALA A 185 21.88 -12.02 -7.80
CA ALA A 185 21.59 -13.18 -6.96
C ALA A 185 21.50 -14.52 -7.72
N GLY A 186 21.78 -14.51 -9.04
CA GLY A 186 21.92 -15.71 -9.88
C GLY A 186 23.30 -15.75 -10.50
#